data_AF-A0A4Y2S7D8-F1
#
_entry.id   AF-A0A4Y2S7D8-F1
#
_cell.length_a   1.000
_cell.length_b   1.000
_cell.length_c   1.000
_cell.angle_alpha   90.00
_cell.angle_beta   90.00
_cell.angle_gamma   90.00
#
_symmetry.space_group_name_H-M   'P 1'
#
loop_
_entity.id
_entity.type
_entity.pdbx_description
1 polymer ?
#
loop_
_entity_poly.entity_id
_entity_poly.type
_entity_poly.pdbx_seq_one_letter_code
_entity_poly.pdbx_strand_id
1 'polypeptide(L)'
;MYKTVAERMILYGAAAWAYPLSARQSRLLNSIQRTFLLNITGAYSTTPTAALQVIEGIIPLHIKAEQEAVYVRTARLRKTSNYNNINFNPNNYEDGTTYTKFHPAIFQPEDRISLK
;
A
#
# COMPACT_ATOMS: atom_id res chain seq x y z
N MET A 1 17.19 0.22 4.41
CA MET A 1 16.64 -0.72 5.40
C MET A 1 15.21 -0.39 5.83
N TYR A 2 14.87 0.87 6.16
CA TYR A 2 13.50 1.22 6.55
C TYR A 2 12.44 0.92 5.47
N LYS A 3 12.55 1.55 4.28
CA LYS A 3 11.58 1.39 3.17
C LYS A 3 11.46 -0.06 2.69
N THR A 4 12.55 -0.84 2.78
CA THR A 4 12.60 -2.19 2.22
C THR A 4 12.17 -3.27 3.20
N VAL A 5 12.46 -3.12 4.50
CA VAL A 5 12.22 -4.17 5.50
C VAL A 5 11.17 -3.73 6.52
N ALA A 6 11.46 -2.70 7.32
CA ALA A 6 10.60 -2.29 8.42
C ALA A 6 9.20 -1.90 7.93
N GLU A 7 9.15 -1.09 6.87
CA GLU A 7 7.90 -0.67 6.26
C GLU A 7 7.10 -1.88 5.73
N ARG A 8 7.73 -2.80 5.01
CA ARG A 8 7.06 -4.00 4.48
C ARG A 8 6.55 -4.93 5.58
N MET A 9 7.32 -5.07 6.65
CA MET A 9 6.94 -5.86 7.81
C MET A 9 5.72 -5.26 8.53
N ILE A 10 5.67 -3.94 8.72
CA ILE A 10 4.54 -3.28 9.38
C ILE A 10 3.29 -3.29 8.49
N LEU A 11 3.46 -3.09 7.19
CA LEU A 11 2.36 -3.07 6.23
C LEU A 11 1.81 -4.47 5.91
N TYR A 12 2.48 -5.52 6.38
CA TYR A 12 1.99 -6.87 6.24
C TYR A 12 0.61 -7.00 6.91
N GLY A 13 -0.37 -7.46 6.13
CA GLY A 13 -1.75 -7.58 6.61
C GLY A 13 -2.49 -6.26 6.81
N ALA A 14 -2.00 -5.13 6.29
CA ALA A 14 -2.69 -3.83 6.38
C ALA A 14 -4.16 -3.90 5.93
N ALA A 15 -4.49 -4.73 4.94
CA ALA A 15 -5.86 -4.95 4.49
C ALA A 15 -6.84 -5.44 5.59
N ALA A 16 -6.33 -6.07 6.65
CA ALA A 16 -7.13 -6.58 7.75
C ALA A 16 -7.42 -5.53 8.83
N TRP A 17 -6.55 -4.53 9.01
CA TRP A 17 -6.62 -3.61 10.16
C TRP A 17 -6.55 -2.12 9.82
N ALA A 18 -6.17 -1.76 8.59
CA ALA A 18 -5.90 -0.38 8.16
C ALA A 18 -6.99 0.20 7.24
N TYR A 19 -8.21 -0.36 7.26
CA TYR A 19 -9.34 0.13 6.46
C TYR A 19 -10.70 0.00 7.18
N PRO A 20 -11.30 1.11 7.67
CA PRO A 20 -10.72 2.45 7.77
C PRO A 20 -9.72 2.55 8.93
N LEU A 21 -8.74 3.45 8.81
CA LEU A 21 -7.73 3.67 9.85
C LEU A 21 -8.24 4.65 10.91
N SER A 22 -8.18 4.28 12.19
CA SER A 22 -8.55 5.19 13.29
C SER A 22 -7.46 6.21 13.60
N ALA A 23 -7.83 7.37 14.15
CA ALA A 23 -6.87 8.40 14.58
C ALA A 23 -5.84 7.87 15.60
N ARG A 24 -6.23 6.91 16.45
CA ARG A 24 -5.32 6.25 17.39
C ARG A 24 -4.27 5.41 16.65
N GLN A 25 -4.69 4.61 15.66
CA GLN A 25 -3.77 3.83 14.84
C GLN A 25 -2.83 4.74 14.03
N SER A 26 -3.32 5.85 13.47
CA SER A 26 -2.48 6.81 12.75
C SER A 26 -1.38 7.40 13.65
N ARG A 27 -1.72 7.77 14.89
CA ARG A 27 -0.73 8.27 15.87
C ARG A 27 0.29 7.19 16.23
N LEU A 28 -0.16 5.95 16.46
CA LEU A 28 0.74 4.82 16.76
C LEU A 28 1.73 4.57 15.61
N LEU A 29 1.26 4.54 14.36
CA LEU A 29 2.11 4.34 13.20
C LEU A 29 3.12 5.48 13.04
N ASN A 30 2.72 6.73 13.29
CA ASN A 30 3.64 7.87 13.28
C ASN A 30 4.72 7.74 14.38
N SER A 31 4.38 7.27 15.58
CA SER A 31 5.36 7.03 16.66
C SER A 31 6.35 5.91 16.31
N ILE A 32 5.87 4.82 15.70
CA ILE A 32 6.71 3.72 15.23
C ILE A 32 7.68 4.23 14.15
N GLN A 33 7.16 4.90 13.12
CA GLN A 33 7.97 5.47 12.04
C GLN A 33 9.00 6.47 12.57
N ARG A 34 8.61 7.34 13.51
CA ARG A 34 9.50 8.34 14.13
C ARG A 34 10.74 7.69 14.73
N THR A 35 10.59 6.56 15.42
CA THR A 35 11.70 5.86 16.06
C THR A 35 12.75 5.45 15.03
N PHE A 36 12.32 4.90 13.88
CA PHE A 36 13.22 4.57 12.78
C PHE A 36 13.87 5.81 12.16
N LEU A 37 13.10 6.88 11.93
CA LEU A 37 13.62 8.11 11.34
C LEU A 37 14.71 8.74 12.21
N LEU A 38 14.52 8.80 13.53
CA LEU A 38 15.54 9.32 14.45
C LEU A 38 16.81 8.46 14.43
N ASN A 39 16.67 7.14 14.43
CA ASN A 39 17.81 6.22 14.39
C ASN A 39 18.60 6.31 13.06
N ILE A 40 17.93 6.60 11.96
CA ILE A 40 18.57 6.73 10.64
C ILE A 40 19.27 8.08 10.49
N THR A 41 18.58 9.15 10.87
CA THR A 41 19.05 10.53 10.67
C THR A 41 20.04 11.00 11.74
N GLY A 42 20.01 10.39 12.93
CA GLY A 42 20.77 10.88 14.09
C GLY A 42 20.30 12.24 14.59
N ALA A 43 19.11 12.70 14.19
CA ALA A 43 18.56 13.99 14.57
C ALA A 43 18.17 14.06 16.06
N TYR A 44 18.04 15.28 16.59
CA TYR A 44 17.59 15.50 17.96
C TYR A 44 16.18 14.92 18.19
N SER A 45 15.93 14.44 19.42
CA SER A 45 14.63 13.88 19.80
C SER A 45 13.48 14.89 19.72
N THR A 46 13.77 16.19 19.66
CA THR A 46 12.82 17.30 19.50
C THR A 46 12.56 17.66 18.03
N THR A 47 13.32 17.13 17.08
CA THR A 47 13.14 17.44 15.65
C THR A 47 11.76 16.97 15.17
N PRO A 48 10.94 17.83 14.53
CA PRO A 48 9.59 17.46 14.08
C PRO A 48 9.58 16.24 13.14
N THR A 49 8.66 15.30 13.34
CA THR A 49 8.55 14.09 12.50
C THR A 49 8.28 14.43 11.03
N ALA A 50 7.47 15.45 10.77
CA ALA A 50 7.19 15.90 9.41
C ALA A 50 8.47 16.38 8.69
N ALA A 51 9.36 17.08 9.39
CA ALA A 51 10.65 17.50 8.82
C ALA A 51 11.52 16.28 8.49
N LEU A 52 11.59 15.29 9.39
CA LEU A 52 12.33 14.04 9.13
C LEU A 52 11.78 13.28 7.92
N GLN A 53 10.45 13.19 7.79
CA GLN A 53 9.79 12.55 6.65
C GLN A 53 10.13 13.25 5.33
N VAL A 54 10.14 14.59 5.31
CA VAL A 54 10.46 15.38 4.11
C VAL A 54 11.93 15.21 3.74
N ILE A 55 12.86 15.34 4.70
CA ILE A 55 14.30 15.20 4.46
C ILE A 55 14.65 13.81 3.91
N GLU A 56 14.02 12.76 4.45
CA GLU A 56 14.24 11.38 4.00
C GLU A 56 13.42 10.99 2.75
N GLY A 57 12.54 11.87 2.26
CA GLY A 57 11.59 11.55 1.19
C GLY A 57 10.74 10.31 1.53
N ILE A 58 10.26 10.23 2.77
CA ILE A 58 9.47 9.12 3.29
C ILE A 58 8.02 9.59 3.51
N ILE A 59 7.08 8.85 2.91
CA ILE A 59 5.65 9.09 3.11
C ILE A 59 5.25 8.67 4.54
N PRO A 60 4.33 9.40 5.20
CA PRO A 60 3.79 9.00 6.50
C PRO A 60 3.21 7.57 6.47
N LEU A 61 3.59 6.77 7.47
CA LEU A 61 3.30 5.33 7.47
C LEU A 61 1.79 5.02 7.50
N HIS A 62 1.00 5.85 8.17
CA HIS A 62 -0.45 5.71 8.23
C HIS A 62 -1.13 5.87 6.87
N ILE A 63 -0.67 6.84 6.05
CA ILE A 63 -1.13 7.05 4.68
C ILE A 63 -0.82 5.82 3.83
N LYS A 64 0.41 5.30 3.97
CA LYS A 64 0.85 4.13 3.22
C LYS A 64 0.10 2.86 3.61
N ALA A 65 -0.26 2.70 4.88
CA ALA A 65 -1.06 1.57 5.36
C ALA A 65 -2.48 1.57 4.79
N GLU A 66 -3.13 2.73 4.78
CA GLU A 66 -4.46 2.86 4.19
C GLU A 66 -4.42 2.62 2.68
N GLN A 67 -3.43 3.16 1.97
CA GLN A 67 -3.22 2.90 0.54
C GLN A 67 -3.01 1.41 0.24
N GLU A 68 -2.17 0.71 1.01
CA GLU A 68 -1.95 -0.73 0.84
C GLU A 68 -3.23 -1.53 1.10
N ALA A 69 -4.00 -1.14 2.11
CA ALA A 69 -5.26 -1.79 2.43
C ALA A 69 -6.30 -1.61 1.31
N VAL A 70 -6.44 -0.40 0.78
CA VAL A 70 -7.30 -0.05 -0.38
C VAL A 70 -6.89 -0.84 -1.61
N TYR A 71 -5.58 -0.91 -1.90
CA TYR A 71 -5.05 -1.68 -3.02
C TYR A 71 -5.38 -3.17 -2.90
N VAL A 72 -5.03 -3.81 -1.78
CA VAL A 72 -5.31 -5.24 -1.58
C VAL A 72 -6.80 -5.53 -1.62
N ARG A 73 -7.61 -4.67 -1.00
CA ARG A 73 -9.07 -4.84 -0.95
C ARG A 73 -9.71 -4.72 -2.33
N THR A 74 -9.24 -3.79 -3.16
CA THR A 74 -9.74 -3.60 -4.52
C THR A 74 -9.21 -4.67 -5.48
N ALA A 75 -7.89 -4.83 -5.56
CA ALA A 75 -7.23 -5.67 -6.56
C ALA A 75 -7.34 -7.16 -6.25
N ARG A 76 -7.24 -7.56 -4.97
CA ARG A 76 -7.21 -8.98 -4.57
C ARG A 76 -8.55 -9.46 -4.03
N LEU A 77 -9.20 -8.67 -3.19
CA LEU A 77 -10.49 -9.06 -2.59
C LEU A 77 -11.69 -8.67 -3.44
N ARG A 78 -11.48 -7.95 -4.56
CA ARG A 78 -12.53 -7.48 -5.48
C ARG A 78 -13.67 -6.75 -4.75
N LYS A 79 -13.33 -5.93 -3.75
CA LYS A 79 -14.27 -5.09 -3.00
C LYS A 79 -14.03 -3.62 -3.32
N THR A 80 -15.11 -2.89 -3.54
CA THR A 80 -15.07 -1.43 -3.67
C THR A 80 -14.51 -0.80 -2.39
N SER A 81 -13.62 0.18 -2.56
CA SER A 81 -13.03 0.91 -1.45
C SER A 81 -12.92 2.40 -1.77
N ASN A 82 -13.00 3.24 -0.74
CA ASN A 82 -12.90 4.68 -0.85
C ASN A 82 -11.61 5.13 -0.15
N TYR A 83 -10.87 6.02 -0.80
CA TYR A 83 -9.69 6.62 -0.21
C TYR A 83 -9.50 8.03 -0.75
N ASN A 84 -9.30 8.99 0.15
CA ASN A 84 -9.11 10.40 -0.19
C ASN A 84 -10.20 10.94 -1.16
N ASN A 85 -11.47 10.60 -0.89
CA ASN A 85 -12.65 10.92 -1.73
C ASN A 85 -12.65 10.27 -3.14
N ILE A 86 -11.73 9.37 -3.42
CA ILE A 86 -11.68 8.60 -4.67
C ILE A 86 -12.28 7.22 -4.43
N ASN A 87 -13.17 6.79 -5.31
CA ASN A 87 -13.78 5.46 -5.26
C ASN A 87 -13.04 4.48 -6.17
N PHE A 88 -12.48 3.44 -5.58
CA PHE A 88 -11.78 2.35 -6.25
C PHE A 88 -12.77 1.19 -6.46
N ASN A 89 -13.34 1.12 -7.67
CA ASN A 89 -14.18 0.01 -8.09
C ASN A 89 -13.31 -1.08 -8.77
N PRO A 90 -13.32 -2.34 -8.28
CA PRO A 90 -12.60 -3.45 -8.91
C PRO A 90 -12.89 -3.65 -10.39
N ASN A 91 -14.09 -3.29 -10.85
CA ASN A 91 -14.51 -3.45 -12.25
C ASN A 91 -13.85 -2.44 -13.20
N ASN A 92 -13.26 -1.36 -12.67
CA ASN A 92 -12.55 -0.37 -13.47
C ASN A 92 -11.12 -0.81 -13.82
N TYR A 93 -10.66 -1.94 -13.26
CA TYR A 93 -9.32 -2.47 -13.45
C TYR A 93 -9.41 -3.86 -14.07
N GLU A 94 -8.52 -4.12 -15.03
CA GLU A 94 -8.36 -5.46 -15.58
C GLU A 94 -8.03 -6.43 -14.45
N ASP A 95 -8.72 -7.58 -14.44
CA ASP A 95 -8.28 -8.68 -13.61
C ASP A 95 -6.89 -9.09 -14.10
N GLY A 96 -5.94 -9.22 -13.17
CA GLY A 96 -4.66 -9.81 -13.50
C GLY A 96 -4.93 -11.22 -14.02
N THR A 97 -4.98 -11.38 -15.35
CA THR A 97 -5.07 -12.68 -15.98
C THR A 97 -3.75 -13.36 -15.67
N THR A 98 -3.74 -14.12 -14.59
CA THR A 98 -2.60 -14.95 -14.27
C THR A 98 -2.50 -15.92 -15.44
N TYR A 99 -1.38 -15.97 -16.14
CA TYR A 99 -1.14 -16.96 -17.21
C TYR A 99 -1.38 -18.40 -16.74
N THR A 100 -1.46 -18.60 -15.42
CA THR A 100 -1.83 -19.85 -14.74
C THR A 100 -3.33 -20.14 -14.65
N LYS A 101 -4.21 -19.16 -14.92
CA LYS A 101 -5.68 -19.36 -14.97
C LYS A 101 -6.10 -20.22 -16.16
N PHE A 102 -5.27 -20.25 -17.21
CA PHE A 102 -5.44 -21.10 -18.37
C PHE A 102 -4.32 -22.12 -18.39
N HIS A 103 -4.66 -23.39 -18.57
CA HIS A 103 -3.64 -24.39 -18.87
C HIS A 103 -2.97 -24.01 -20.21
N PRO A 104 -1.65 -24.18 -20.40
CA PRO A 104 -0.96 -23.80 -21.64
C PRO A 104 -1.60 -24.37 -22.91
N ALA A 105 -2.22 -25.55 -22.82
CA ALA A 105 -2.94 -26.17 -23.94
C ALA A 105 -4.28 -25.51 -24.32
N ILE A 106 -4.85 -24.67 -23.45
CA ILE A 106 -6.11 -23.92 -23.68
C ILE A 106 -5.80 -22.47 -24.10
N PHE A 107 -4.55 -22.03 -23.96
CA PHE A 107 -4.15 -20.68 -24.31
C PHE A 107 -4.07 -20.55 -25.84
N GLN A 108 -5.08 -19.90 -26.44
CA GLN A 108 -5.10 -19.55 -27.85
C GLN A 108 -4.65 -18.08 -28.03
N PRO A 109 -3.45 -17.83 -28.58
CA PRO A 109 -2.95 -16.46 -28.78
C PRO A 109 -3.77 -15.66 -29.79
N GLU A 110 -4.42 -16.37 -30.72
CA GLU A 110 -5.09 -15.82 -31.90
C GLU A 110 -6.35 -15.01 -31.54
N ASP A 111 -7.06 -15.40 -30.48
CA ASP A 111 -8.27 -14.72 -29.99
C ASP A 111 -7.98 -13.33 -29.39
N ARG A 112 -6.72 -13.02 -29.07
CA ARG A 112 -6.30 -11.77 -28.43
C ARG A 112 -5.72 -10.74 -29.42
N ILE A 113 -5.35 -11.15 -30.63
CA ILE A 113 -4.65 -10.31 -31.62
C ILE A 113 -5.61 -9.76 -32.70
N SER A 114 -6.93 -9.96 -32.53
CA SER A 114 -7.93 -9.35 -33.42
C SER A 114 -7.96 -7.83 -33.24
N LEU A 115 -7.06 -7.15 -33.95
CA LEU A 115 -7.13 -5.72 -34.26
C LEU A 115 -8.35 -5.52 -35.16
N LYS A 116 -9.38 -4.87 -34.61
CA LYS A 116 -10.46 -4.29 -35.39
C LYS A 116 -10.10 -2.88 -35.81
#